data_AF-A0A0K8PI01-F1
#
_entry.id   AF-A0A0K8PI01-F1
#
_cell.length_a   1.000
_cell.length_b   1.000
_cell.length_c   1.000
_cell.angle_alpha   90.00
_cell.angle_beta   90.00
_cell.angle_gamma   90.00
#
_symmetry.space_group_name_H-M   'P 1'
#
loop_
_entity.id
_entity.type
_entity.pdbx_description
1 polymer ?
#
loop_
_entity_poly.entity_id
_entity_poly.type
_entity_poly.pdbx_seq_one_letter_code
_entity_poly.pdbx_strand_id
1 'polypeptide(L)'
;MPKYLFKVKLTPDGLKGLLKEGGSARRDVVGRMIEGLGGRVETMYWAFGDDDVYVTAELPGNTSAAALGMVVSAVGGVRTSTVVLLSAEEVDEAVRQRVDYRAPGA
;
A
#
# COMPACT_ATOMS: atom_id res chain seq x y z
N MET A 1 0.98 6.61 12.93
CA MET A 1 1.81 5.55 12.27
C MET A 1 1.98 5.95 10.82
N PRO A 2 3.08 5.57 10.14
CA PRO A 2 3.22 5.86 8.71
C PRO A 2 2.06 5.26 7.91
N LYS A 3 1.60 6.02 6.92
CA LYS A 3 0.48 5.65 6.06
C LYS A 3 0.97 5.20 4.70
N TYR A 4 0.36 4.16 4.17
CA TYR A 4 0.73 3.57 2.89
C TYR A 4 -0.50 3.39 2.02
N LEU A 5 -0.31 3.60 0.72
CA LEU A 5 -1.22 3.16 -0.33
C LEU A 5 -0.60 1.96 -1.04
N PHE A 6 -1.33 0.85 -1.08
CA PHE A 6 -1.04 -0.29 -1.92
C PHE A 6 -1.94 -0.23 -3.14
N LYS A 7 -1.33 -0.07 -4.31
CA LYS A 7 -1.99 -0.21 -5.60
C LYS A 7 -1.78 -1.65 -6.07
N VAL A 8 -2.85 -2.36 -6.36
CA VAL A 8 -2.80 -3.80 -6.65
C VAL A 8 -3.45 -4.09 -8.00
N LYS A 9 -2.72 -4.83 -8.82
CA LYS A 9 -3.22 -5.42 -10.06
C LYS A 9 -3.32 -6.93 -9.89
N LEU A 10 -4.50 -7.49 -10.16
CA LEU A 10 -4.73 -8.92 -10.13
C LEU A 10 -4.06 -9.57 -11.34
N THR A 11 -3.46 -10.74 -11.13
CA THR A 11 -3.10 -11.62 -12.24
C THR A 11 -4.33 -12.41 -12.68
N PRO A 12 -4.29 -13.11 -13.84
CA PRO A 12 -5.40 -13.98 -14.24
C PRO A 12 -5.80 -15.00 -13.16
N ASP A 13 -4.83 -15.54 -12.42
CA ASP A 13 -5.11 -16.49 -11.34
C ASP A 13 -5.65 -15.80 -10.08
N GLY A 14 -5.17 -14.58 -9.79
CA GLY A 14 -5.78 -13.74 -8.76
C GLY A 14 -7.25 -13.42 -9.05
N LEU A 15 -7.57 -13.11 -10.32
CA LEU A 15 -8.93 -12.83 -10.75
C LEU A 15 -9.83 -14.08 -10.65
N LYS A 16 -9.34 -15.26 -11.05
CA LYS A 16 -10.07 -16.53 -10.81
C LYS A 16 -10.34 -16.74 -9.32
N GLY A 17 -9.34 -16.49 -8.47
CA GLY A 17 -9.48 -16.55 -7.03
C GLY A 17 -10.49 -15.55 -6.49
N LEU A 18 -10.55 -14.34 -7.04
CA LEU A 18 -11.55 -13.33 -6.70
C LEU A 18 -12.96 -13.76 -7.12
N LEU A 19 -13.13 -14.28 -8.34
CA LEU A 19 -14.42 -14.77 -8.84
C LEU A 19 -14.97 -15.91 -7.98
N LYS A 20 -14.09 -16.75 -7.42
CA LYS A 20 -14.48 -17.88 -6.56
C LYS A 20 -14.87 -17.47 -5.15
N GLU A 21 -14.14 -16.55 -4.53
CA GLU A 21 -14.30 -16.21 -3.09
C GLU A 21 -15.04 -14.88 -2.85
N GLY A 22 -15.10 -14.00 -3.84
CA GLY A 22 -15.69 -12.67 -3.74
C GLY A 22 -14.76 -11.63 -3.09
N GLY A 23 -15.10 -10.35 -3.29
CA GLY A 23 -14.27 -9.24 -2.82
C GLY A 23 -14.20 -9.09 -1.30
N SER A 24 -15.31 -9.36 -0.59
CA SER A 24 -15.34 -9.26 0.88
C SER A 24 -14.40 -10.28 1.55
N ALA A 25 -14.38 -11.53 1.06
CA ALA A 25 -13.47 -12.54 1.59
C ALA A 25 -11.99 -12.15 1.40
N ARG A 26 -11.66 -11.55 0.24
CA ARG A 26 -10.31 -11.02 -0.01
C ARG A 26 -9.97 -9.85 0.91
N ARG A 27 -10.93 -8.97 1.20
CA ARG A 27 -10.76 -7.88 2.18
C ARG A 27 -10.44 -8.42 3.58
N ASP A 28 -11.12 -9.47 4.02
CA ASP A 28 -10.89 -10.05 5.34
C ASP A 28 -9.51 -10.71 5.45
N VAL A 29 -9.02 -11.31 4.37
CA VAL A 29 -7.64 -11.82 4.29
C VAL A 29 -6.63 -10.67 4.39
N VAL A 30 -6.83 -9.58 3.64
CA VAL A 30 -5.95 -8.39 3.70
C VAL A 30 -5.94 -7.77 5.10
N GLY A 31 -7.11 -7.64 5.72
CA GLY A 31 -7.24 -7.13 7.09
C GLY A 31 -6.40 -7.92 8.09
N ARG A 32 -6.56 -9.24 8.11
CA ARG A 32 -5.80 -10.12 9.02
C ARG A 32 -4.30 -10.07 8.80
N MET A 33 -3.84 -9.98 7.54
CA MET A 33 -2.41 -9.85 7.24
C MET A 33 -1.83 -8.54 7.81
N ILE A 34 -2.55 -7.43 7.63
CA ILE A 34 -2.10 -6.12 8.11
C ILE A 34 -2.15 -6.04 9.64
N GLU A 35 -3.22 -6.55 10.27
CA GLU A 35 -3.33 -6.64 11.73
C GLU A 35 -2.23 -7.51 12.35
N GLY A 36 -1.90 -8.63 11.72
CA GLY A 36 -0.80 -9.52 12.15
C GLY A 36 0.58 -8.84 12.14
N LEU A 37 0.75 -7.77 11.35
CA LEU A 37 1.95 -6.94 11.33
C LEU A 37 1.88 -5.75 12.29
N GLY A 38 0.85 -5.66 13.14
CA GLY A 38 0.60 -4.53 14.03
C GLY A 38 0.07 -3.29 13.32
N GLY A 39 -0.50 -3.46 12.12
CA GLY A 39 -1.10 -2.40 11.33
C GLY A 39 -2.62 -2.38 11.37
N ARG A 40 -3.21 -1.50 10.56
CA ARG A 40 -4.66 -1.41 10.37
C ARG A 40 -5.01 -0.97 8.95
N VAL A 41 -6.00 -1.61 8.34
CA VAL A 41 -6.61 -1.13 7.09
C VAL A 41 -7.51 0.07 7.38
N GLU A 42 -7.28 1.18 6.69
CA GLU A 42 -8.19 2.33 6.71
C GLU A 42 -9.28 2.16 5.64
N THR A 43 -8.88 1.93 4.40
CA THR A 43 -9.80 1.74 3.28
C THR A 43 -9.32 0.64 2.34
N MET A 44 -10.27 0.00 1.67
CA MET A 44 -10.00 -0.93 0.57
C MET A 44 -11.13 -0.78 -0.44
N TYR A 45 -10.76 -0.42 -1.67
CA TYR A 45 -11.69 -0.26 -2.77
C TYR A 45 -11.29 -1.14 -3.95
N TRP A 46 -12.28 -1.75 -4.58
CA TRP A 46 -12.17 -2.32 -5.91
C TRP A 46 -12.36 -1.20 -6.93
N ALA A 47 -11.51 -1.12 -7.94
CA ALA A 47 -11.49 -0.01 -8.87
C ALA A 47 -11.45 -0.48 -10.32
N PHE A 48 -12.05 0.32 -11.19
CA PHE A 48 -11.78 0.27 -12.62
C PHE A 48 -10.56 1.15 -12.93
N GLY A 49 -9.80 0.78 -13.96
CA GLY A 49 -8.65 1.54 -14.44
C GLY A 49 -7.38 0.70 -14.50
N ASP A 50 -6.23 1.34 -14.27
CA ASP A 50 -4.94 0.67 -14.38
C ASP A 50 -4.65 -0.28 -13.23
N ASP A 51 -5.29 -0.14 -12.08
CA ASP A 51 -5.15 -1.00 -10.92
C ASP A 51 -6.54 -1.45 -10.44
N ASP A 52 -6.65 -2.69 -9.97
CA ASP A 52 -7.92 -3.32 -9.62
C ASP A 52 -8.32 -3.06 -8.17
N VAL A 53 -7.34 -2.79 -7.29
CA VAL A 53 -7.56 -2.55 -5.86
C VAL A 53 -6.66 -1.44 -5.35
N TYR A 54 -7.24 -0.58 -4.52
CA TYR A 54 -6.51 0.40 -3.72
C TYR A 54 -6.74 0.10 -2.24
N VAL A 55 -5.66 -0.04 -1.48
CA VAL A 55 -5.72 -0.24 -0.03
C VAL A 55 -4.93 0.87 0.66
N THR A 56 -5.57 1.64 1.53
CA THR A 56 -4.85 2.52 2.46
C THR A 56 -4.75 1.84 3.81
N ALA A 57 -3.55 1.85 4.40
CA ALA A 57 -3.31 1.22 5.68
C ALA A 57 -2.23 1.96 6.47
N GLU A 58 -2.31 1.85 7.79
CA GLU A 58 -1.25 2.23 8.71
C GLU A 58 -0.43 0.99 9.07
N LEU A 59 0.90 1.13 9.08
CA LEU A 59 1.82 0.06 9.48
C LEU A 59 2.90 0.62 10.41
N PRO A 60 3.54 -0.22 11.26
CA PRO A 60 4.58 0.26 12.19
C PRO A 60 5.78 0.93 11.52
N GLY A 61 6.09 0.59 10.26
CA GLY A 61 7.18 1.19 9.51
C GLY A 61 7.42 0.51 8.16
N ASN A 62 8.45 1.00 7.45
CA ASN A 62 8.78 0.57 6.08
C ASN A 62 9.12 -0.92 5.99
N THR A 63 9.68 -1.52 7.04
CA THR A 63 9.98 -2.96 7.08
C THR A 63 8.71 -3.80 7.05
N SER A 64 7.68 -3.43 7.80
CA SER A 64 6.37 -4.10 7.76
C SER A 64 5.69 -3.92 6.39
N ALA A 65 5.77 -2.72 5.80
CA ALA A 65 5.22 -2.47 4.46
C ALA A 65 5.93 -3.29 3.37
N ALA A 66 7.26 -3.38 3.44
CA ALA A 66 8.04 -4.20 2.53
C ALA A 66 7.72 -5.69 2.68
N ALA A 67 7.62 -6.19 3.92
CA ALA A 67 7.25 -7.58 4.19
C ALA A 67 5.88 -7.93 3.59
N LEU A 68 4.87 -7.08 3.79
CA LEU A 68 3.55 -7.26 3.20
C LEU A 68 3.62 -7.31 1.67
N GLY A 69 4.30 -6.33 1.05
CA GLY A 69 4.44 -6.25 -0.41
C GLY A 69 5.14 -7.48 -1.02
N MET A 70 6.21 -7.97 -0.36
CA MET A 70 6.93 -9.17 -0.79
C MET A 70 6.07 -10.42 -0.69
N VAL A 71 5.42 -10.67 0.44
CA VAL A 71 4.58 -11.86 0.65
C VAL A 71 3.42 -11.88 -0.34
N VAL A 72 2.72 -10.76 -0.49
CA VAL A 72 1.58 -10.64 -1.40
C VAL A 72 1.99 -10.85 -2.86
N SER A 73 3.16 -10.33 -3.26
CA SER A 73 3.68 -10.52 -4.62
C SER A 73 4.19 -11.95 -4.87
N ALA A 74 4.79 -12.60 -3.87
CA ALA A 74 5.35 -13.94 -3.98
C ALA A 74 4.29 -15.03 -4.26
N VAL A 75 3.06 -14.83 -3.79
CA VAL A 75 1.93 -15.75 -4.04
C VAL A 75 1.50 -15.74 -5.52
N GLY A 76 1.91 -14.75 -6.31
CA GLY A 76 1.67 -14.69 -7.76
C GLY A 76 0.24 -14.34 -8.17
N GLY A 77 -0.69 -14.22 -7.21
CA GLY A 77 -2.07 -13.79 -7.46
C GLY A 77 -2.18 -12.31 -7.81
N VAL A 78 -1.20 -11.49 -7.43
CA VAL A 78 -1.25 -10.04 -7.65
C VAL A 78 0.14 -9.45 -7.90
N ARG A 79 0.15 -8.24 -8.46
CA ARG A 79 1.31 -7.32 -8.45
C ARG A 79 0.95 -6.10 -7.62
N THR A 80 1.87 -5.67 -6.78
CA THR A 80 1.64 -4.54 -5.86
C THR A 80 2.67 -3.44 -6.08
N SER A 81 2.19 -2.19 -6.15
CA SER A 81 3.01 -0.99 -6.03
C SER A 81 2.69 -0.31 -4.70
N THR A 82 3.70 -0.08 -3.87
CA THR A 82 3.57 0.56 -2.57
C THR A 82 3.96 2.04 -2.66
N VAL A 83 3.11 2.91 -2.13
CA VAL A 83 3.35 4.37 -2.05
C VAL A 83 3.28 4.77 -0.58
N VAL A 84 4.33 5.44 -0.07
CA VAL A 84 4.28 6.07 1.25
C VAL A 84 3.47 7.36 1.14
N LEU A 85 2.49 7.53 2.02
CA LEU A 85 1.63 8.70 2.07
C LEU A 85 2.08 9.60 3.21
N LEU A 86 2.35 10.87 2.89
CA LEU A 86 2.66 11.90 3.87
C LEU A 86 1.37 12.57 4.36
N SER A 87 1.31 12.86 5.66
CA SER A 87 0.28 13.72 6.23
C SER A 87 0.53 15.19 5.90
N ALA A 88 -0.49 16.03 6.11
CA ALA A 88 -0.33 17.47 5.96
C ALA A 88 0.73 18.01 6.95
N GLU A 89 0.76 17.49 8.17
CA GLU A 89 1.72 17.85 9.20
C GLU A 89 3.16 17.47 8.83
N GLU A 90 3.36 16.30 8.20
CA GLU A 90 4.68 15.90 7.68
C GLU A 90 5.14 16.84 6.55
N VAL A 91 4.22 17.30 5.70
CA VAL A 91 4.51 18.32 4.69
C VAL A 91 4.82 19.67 5.35
N ASP A 92 4.06 20.08 6.37
CA ASP A 92 4.28 21.31 7.12
C ASP A 92 5.65 21.32 7.84
N GLU A 93 6.09 20.16 8.33
CA GLU A 93 7.44 19.98 8.86
C GLU A 93 8.48 20.10 7.75
N ALA A 94 8.27 19.41 6.62
CA ALA A 94 9.20 19.39 5.49
C ALA A 94 9.45 20.79 4.92
N VAL A 95 8.40 21.61 4.74
CA VAL A 95 8.54 22.98 4.19
C VAL A 95 9.32 23.93 5.10
N ARG A 96 9.47 23.62 6.39
CA ARG A 96 10.27 24.40 7.35
C ARG A 96 11.74 24.01 7.34
N GLN A 97 12.11 22.89 6.71
CA GLN A 97 13.49 22.46 6.64
C GLN A 97 14.29 23.36 5.68
N ARG A 98 15.48 23.79 6.12
CA ARG A 98 16.42 24.50 5.26
C ARG A 98 17.19 23.49 4.43
N VAL A 99 17.12 23.64 3.11
CA VAL A 99 17.93 22.86 2.17
C VAL A 99 18.97 23.80 1.58
N ASP A 100 20.22 23.63 1.99
CA ASP A 100 21.34 24.35 1.40
C ASP A 100 21.60 23.79 -0.01
N TYR A 101 20.95 24.40 -1.00
CA TYR A 101 21.08 24.02 -2.41
C TYR A 101 21.94 25.04 -3.15
N ARG A 102 23.07 24.59 -3.70
CA ARG A 102 23.83 25.34 -4.70
C ARG A 102 23.47 24.81 -6.08
N ALA A 103 22.89 25.67 -6.92
CA ALA A 103 22.61 25.31 -8.30
C ALA A 103 23.93 25.00 -9.05
N PRO A 104 23.94 24.01 -9.97
CA PRO A 104 25.09 23.77 -10.82
C PRO A 104 25.50 25.03 -11.59
N GLY A 105 26.78 25.42 -11.50
CA GLY A 105 27.34 26.59 -12.20
C GLY A 105 27.45 27.90 -11.39
N ALA A 106 26.97 27.92 -10.13
CA ALA A 106 27.31 28.98 -9.16
C ALA A 106 28.70 28.75 -8.56
#